data_AF-A0A949FVB0-F1
#
_entry.id   AF-A0A949FVB0-F1
#
_cell.length_a   1.000
_cell.length_b   1.000
_cell.length_c   1.000
_cell.angle_alpha   90.00
_cell.angle_beta   90.00
_cell.angle_gamma   90.00
#
_symmetry.space_group_name_H-M   'P 1'
#
loop_
_entity.id
_entity.type
_entity.pdbx_description
1 polymer ?
#
loop_
_entity_poly.entity_id
_entity_poly.type
_entity_poly.pdbx_seq_one_letter_code
_entity_poly.pdbx_strand_id
1 'polypeptide(L)'
;MIKLIAIERKEAASLLLRFSDGAWGVYDFSRYLNANTEMTTPLRDPAFFGRYFIEAGALAWPNGFDLSAESLYRRLRDDGKLHYDAKVA
;
A
#
# COMPACT_ATOMS: atom_id res chain seq x y z
N MET A 1 -13.70 -0.87 11.06
CA MET A 1 -12.63 -1.59 10.33
C MET A 1 -12.24 -0.73 9.14
N ILE A 2 -10.96 -0.37 9.02
CA ILE A 2 -10.46 0.44 7.90
C ILE A 2 -10.10 -0.46 6.72
N LYS A 3 -10.42 -0.01 5.49
CA LYS A 3 -10.18 -0.75 4.25
C LYS A 3 -9.45 0.16 3.26
N LEU A 4 -8.65 -0.43 2.37
CA LEU A 4 -8.24 0.25 1.15
C LEU A 4 -9.42 0.30 0.18
N ILE A 5 -9.63 1.47 -0.41
CA ILE A 5 -10.69 1.71 -1.40
C ILE A 5 -10.13 2.08 -2.78
N ALA A 6 -8.89 2.58 -2.84
CA ALA A 6 -8.17 2.81 -4.08
C ALA A 6 -6.65 2.74 -3.84
N ILE A 7 -5.94 2.35 -4.89
CA ILE A 7 -4.48 2.30 -4.93
C ILE A 7 -4.03 2.87 -6.27
N GLU A 8 -3.09 3.81 -6.24
CA GLU A 8 -2.48 4.36 -7.45
C GLU A 8 -0.97 4.16 -7.41
N ARG A 9 -0.40 3.72 -8.53
CA ARG A 9 1.06 3.62 -8.67
C ARG A 9 1.67 5.03 -8.70
N LYS A 10 2.76 5.20 -7.96
CA LYS A 10 3.63 6.38 -8.02
C LYS A 10 5.03 5.94 -8.50
N GLU A 11 5.94 6.91 -8.58
CA GLU A 11 7.32 6.65 -8.97
C GLU A 11 8.04 5.74 -7.95
N ALA A 12 9.17 5.14 -8.37
CA ALA A 12 10.12 4.47 -7.47
C ALA A 12 9.51 3.48 -6.45
N ALA A 13 8.72 2.51 -6.92
CA ALA A 13 8.11 1.47 -6.08
C ALA A 13 7.20 1.97 -4.94
N SER A 14 6.63 3.17 -5.09
CA SER A 14 5.67 3.71 -4.13
C SER A 14 4.23 3.57 -4.62
N LEU A 15 3.30 3.37 -3.69
CA LEU A 15 1.86 3.36 -3.97
C LEU A 15 1.16 4.44 -3.14
N LEU A 16 0.29 5.21 -3.77
CA LEU A 16 -0.68 6.05 -3.06
C LEU A 16 -1.84 5.16 -2.62
N LEU A 17 -2.12 5.16 -1.33
CA LEU A 17 -3.16 4.38 -0.69
C LEU A 17 -4.28 5.31 -0.26
N ARG A 18 -5.53 4.97 -0.61
CA ARG A 18 -6.73 5.67 -0.11
C ARG A 18 -7.54 4.72 0.76
N PHE A 19 -7.89 5.20 1.95
CA PHE A 19 -8.58 4.44 2.97
C PHE A 19 -10.05 4.84 3.07
N SER A 20 -10.87 3.91 3.57
CA SER A 20 -12.33 4.08 3.70
C SER A 20 -12.78 5.19 4.65
N ASP A 21 -11.91 5.67 5.53
CA ASP A 21 -12.17 6.79 6.45
C ASP A 21 -11.82 8.16 5.85
N GLY A 22 -11.43 8.20 4.57
CA GLY A 22 -10.99 9.42 3.89
C GLY A 22 -9.51 9.75 4.10
N ALA A 23 -8.77 8.93 4.85
CA ALA A 23 -7.33 9.08 4.94
C ALA A 23 -6.64 8.62 3.65
N TRP A 24 -5.45 9.16 3.39
CA TRP A 24 -4.58 8.72 2.31
C TRP A 24 -3.11 8.90 2.66
N GLY A 25 -2.22 8.21 1.94
CA GLY A 25 -0.79 8.40 2.09
C GLY A 25 0.01 7.63 1.03
N VAL A 26 1.22 8.11 0.75
CA VAL A 26 2.15 7.43 -0.18
C VAL A 26 3.05 6.51 0.63
N TYR A 27 2.99 5.22 0.33
CA TYR A 27 3.77 4.20 1.00
C TYR A 27 4.89 3.69 0.09
N ASP A 28 6.13 3.73 0.59
CA ASP A 28 7.33 3.24 -0.09
C ASP A 28 7.56 1.75 0.24
N PHE A 29 7.60 0.91 -0.80
CA PHE A 29 7.77 -0.52 -0.67
C PHE A 29 9.24 -1.00 -0.71
N SER A 30 10.21 -0.09 -0.81
CA SER A 30 11.64 -0.41 -0.93
C SER A 30 12.12 -1.40 0.13
N ARG A 31 11.64 -1.29 1.37
CA ARG A 31 11.98 -2.23 2.44
C ARG A 31 11.54 -3.67 2.16
N TYR A 32 10.41 -3.87 1.48
CA TYR A 32 9.92 -5.19 1.09
C TYR A 32 10.71 -5.72 -0.10
N LEU A 33 11.00 -4.86 -1.07
CA LEU A 33 11.84 -5.19 -2.22
C LEU A 33 13.26 -5.64 -1.79
N ASN A 34 13.77 -5.07 -0.70
CA ASN A 34 15.10 -5.38 -0.15
C ASN A 34 15.10 -6.56 0.84
N ALA A 35 13.94 -7.02 1.32
CA ALA A 35 13.86 -8.09 2.32
C ALA A 35 14.33 -9.47 1.80
N ASN A 36 14.33 -9.66 0.47
CA ASN A 36 14.83 -10.85 -0.22
C ASN A 36 14.29 -12.18 0.33
N THR A 37 13.00 -12.25 0.63
CA THR A 37 12.30 -13.48 1.03
C THR A 37 11.59 -14.10 -0.16
N GLU A 38 11.14 -15.36 -0.06
CA GLU A 38 10.37 -16.02 -1.12
C GLU A 38 9.14 -15.20 -1.56
N MET A 39 8.43 -14.58 -0.60
CA MET A 39 7.22 -13.80 -0.87
C MET A 39 7.51 -12.40 -1.45
N THR A 40 8.67 -11.80 -1.15
CA THR A 40 9.00 -10.45 -1.63
C THR A 40 9.90 -10.43 -2.86
N THR A 41 10.56 -11.54 -3.19
CA THR A 41 11.39 -11.68 -4.40
C THR A 41 10.64 -11.30 -5.67
N PRO A 42 9.40 -11.80 -5.92
CA PRO A 42 8.65 -11.43 -7.12
C PRO A 42 8.35 -9.93 -7.22
N LEU A 43 8.19 -9.23 -6.10
CA LEU A 43 7.87 -7.80 -6.07
C LEU A 43 9.01 -6.92 -6.61
N ARG A 44 10.24 -7.45 -6.72
CA ARG A 44 11.39 -6.72 -7.28
C ARG A 44 11.27 -6.46 -8.77
N ASP A 45 10.49 -7.27 -9.49
CA ASP A 45 10.14 -7.01 -10.88
C ASP A 45 9.07 -5.91 -10.95
N PRO A 46 9.35 -4.75 -11.58
CA PRO A 46 8.37 -3.67 -11.72
C PRO A 46 7.08 -4.11 -12.40
N ALA A 47 7.13 -5.09 -13.32
CA ALA A 47 5.96 -5.61 -14.01
C ALA A 47 5.10 -6.48 -13.07
N PHE A 48 5.72 -7.26 -12.19
CA PHE A 48 5.02 -8.03 -11.17
C PHE A 48 4.48 -7.12 -10.06
N PHE A 49 5.27 -6.16 -9.59
CA PHE A 49 4.86 -5.17 -8.59
C PHE A 49 3.59 -4.42 -9.02
N GLY A 50 3.46 -4.10 -10.31
CA GLY A 50 2.29 -3.44 -10.87
C GLY A 50 1.01 -4.28 -10.90
N ARG A 51 1.06 -5.58 -10.55
CA ARG A 51 -0.11 -6.50 -10.53
C ARG A 51 -0.87 -6.48 -9.20
N TYR A 52 -0.67 -5.45 -8.38
CA TYR A 52 -1.38 -5.33 -7.11
C TYR A 52 -2.90 -5.22 -7.33
N PHE A 53 -3.67 -5.68 -6.34
CA PHE A 53 -5.13 -5.53 -6.30
C PHE A 53 -5.63 -5.35 -4.87
N ILE A 54 -6.90 -4.98 -4.74
CA ILE A 54 -7.58 -4.92 -3.44
C ILE A 54 -8.37 -6.22 -3.24
N GLU A 55 -8.05 -6.98 -2.21
CA GLU A 55 -8.78 -8.19 -1.81
C GLU A 55 -9.32 -8.00 -0.40
N ALA A 56 -10.64 -8.11 -0.22
CA ALA A 56 -11.32 -7.91 1.06
C ALA A 56 -10.96 -6.59 1.79
N GLY A 57 -10.49 -5.57 1.06
CA GLY A 57 -10.04 -4.29 1.61
C GLY A 57 -8.56 -4.23 2.02
N ALA A 58 -7.77 -5.28 1.75
CA ALA A 58 -6.33 -5.32 1.91
C ALA A 58 -5.61 -5.15 0.55
N LEU A 59 -4.34 -4.78 0.59
CA LEU A 59 -3.46 -4.74 -0.59
C LEU A 59 -2.88 -6.13 -0.81
N ALA A 60 -3.03 -6.70 -2.01
CA ALA A 60 -2.59 -8.05 -2.32
C ALA A 60 -1.87 -8.14 -3.68
N TRP A 61 -1.07 -9.19 -3.86
CA TRP A 61 -0.42 -9.58 -5.12
C TRP A 61 -0.75 -11.02 -5.52
N PRO A 62 -0.57 -11.40 -6.80
CA PRO A 62 -0.97 -12.72 -7.30
C PRO A 62 -0.23 -13.91 -6.68
N ASN A 63 0.89 -13.68 -6.01
CA ASN A 63 1.64 -14.71 -5.26
C ASN A 63 1.11 -14.93 -3.84
N GLY A 64 0.00 -14.29 -3.45
CA GLY A 64 -0.58 -14.42 -2.11
C GLY A 64 0.07 -13.53 -1.05
N PHE A 65 1.01 -12.66 -1.42
CA PHE A 65 1.54 -11.65 -0.51
C PHE A 65 0.50 -10.54 -0.32
N ASP A 66 0.14 -10.26 0.92
CA ASP A 66 -0.82 -9.22 1.27
C ASP A 66 -0.34 -8.33 2.43
N LEU A 67 -0.93 -7.14 2.51
CA LEU A 67 -0.77 -6.21 3.62
C LEU A 67 -2.14 -5.65 3.99
N SER A 68 -2.54 -5.88 5.25
CA SER A 68 -3.80 -5.35 5.76
C SER A 68 -3.82 -3.82 5.73
N ALA A 69 -4.98 -3.25 5.43
CA ALA A 69 -5.19 -1.80 5.44
C ALA A 69 -4.81 -1.17 6.79
N GLU A 70 -5.14 -1.82 7.90
CA GLU A 70 -4.78 -1.34 9.24
C GLU A 70 -3.26 -1.26 9.43
N SER A 71 -2.50 -2.25 8.94
CA SER A 71 -1.05 -2.25 9.06
C SER A 71 -0.41 -1.12 8.25
N LEU A 72 -0.91 -0.87 7.04
CA LEU A 72 -0.43 0.23 6.18
C LEU A 72 -0.80 1.59 6.78
N TYR A 73 -2.03 1.72 7.27
CA TYR A 73 -2.52 2.93 7.92
C TYR A 73 -1.69 3.29 9.15
N ARG A 74 -1.44 2.33 10.05
CA ARG A 74 -0.61 2.57 11.25
C ARG A 74 0.79 3.01 10.87
N ARG A 75 1.43 2.36 9.90
CA ARG A 75 2.78 2.74 9.44
C ARG A 75 2.82 4.15 8.86
N LEU A 76 1.85 4.51 8.00
CA LEU A 76 1.76 5.86 7.47
C LEU A 76 1.55 6.90 8.57
N ARG A 77 0.71 6.59 9.56
CA ARG A 77 0.47 7.47 10.71
C ARG A 77 1.72 7.65 11.55
N ASP A 78 2.39 6.55 11.88
CA ASP A 78 3.58 6.56 12.73
C ASP A 78 4.76 7.26 12.03
N ASP A 79 4.82 7.20 10.70
CA ASP A 79 5.77 7.93 9.85
C ASP A 79 5.36 9.40 9.58
N GLY A 80 4.20 9.86 10.07
CA GLY A 80 3.68 11.22 9.80
C GLY A 80 3.25 11.48 8.35
N LYS A 81 3.02 10.42 7.56
CA LYS A 81 2.65 10.44 6.13
C LYS A 81 1.18 10.11 5.87
N LEU A 82 0.38 10.02 6.93
CA LEU A 82 -1.07 9.87 6.81
C LEU A 82 -1.71 11.25 6.74
N HIS A 83 -2.42 11.49 5.65
CA HIS A 83 -3.13 12.73 5.38
C HIS A 83 -4.63 12.47 5.32
N TYR A 84 -5.41 13.52 5.51
CA TYR A 84 -6.85 13.52 5.27
C TYR A 84 -7.14 14.60 4.25
N ASP A 85 -8.01 14.31 3.29
CA ASP A 85 -8.52 15.37 2.42
C ASP A 85 -9.21 16.40 3.33
N ALA A 86 -8.81 17.68 3.20
CA ALA A 86 -9.50 18.75 3.90
C ALA A 86 -10.97 18.68 3.48
N LYS A 87 -11.89 18.51 4.44
CA LYS A 87 -13.32 18.64 4.17
C LYS A 87 -13.48 19.97 3.44
N VAL A 88 -13.91 19.91 2.18
CA VAL A 88 -14.43 21.09 1.49
C VAL A 88 -15.64 21.49 2.33
N ALA A 89 -15.49 22.59 3.06
CA ALA A 89 -16.53 23.19 3.89
C ALA A 89 -17.67 23.70 3.00
#